data_AF-A0A1V4MXL9-F1
#
_entry.id   AF-A0A1V4MXL9-F1
#
_cell.length_a   1.000
_cell.length_b   1.000
_cell.length_c   1.000
_cell.angle_alpha   90.00
_cell.angle_beta   90.00
_cell.angle_gamma   90.00
#
_symmetry.space_group_name_H-M   'P 1'
#
loop_
_entity.id
_entity.type
_entity.pdbx_description
1 polymer ?
#
loop_
_entity_poly.entity_id
_entity_poly.type
_entity_poly.pdbx_seq_one_letter_code
_entity_poly.pdbx_strand_id
1 'polypeptide(L)'
;MYSSVTGMANDGTYLLVHGNDYYGDPVIQKFSSTGSTGSLYMDDFPGIGSTRYDTAWMSGGIWIARDDPDSPILGYDTTGLLVGYVDGSTVSAAMGLTMDGEGYLWASNPDDDRIYQIEVLTGIGELPEVRDHREITLSLNPFSSSVVITAGGFADATLEIFDLAGRRVHESVFTGVHTWNAPGVPAGTYFAVVRDREGTSSAGLTRID
;
A
#
# COMPACT_ATOMS: atom_id res chain seq x y z
N MET A 1 19.22 23.24 21.79
CA MET A 1 17.82 23.53 21.43
C MET A 1 17.15 22.17 21.28
N TYR A 2 16.00 21.94 21.91
CA TYR A 2 15.40 20.60 21.96
C TYR A 2 14.93 20.17 20.56
N SER A 3 15.36 18.99 20.12
CA SER A 3 14.79 18.30 18.97
C SER A 3 13.32 18.03 19.27
N SER A 4 12.40 18.80 18.67
CA SER A 4 10.98 18.49 18.76
C SER A 4 10.74 17.19 17.98
N VAL A 5 10.27 16.15 18.67
CA VAL A 5 9.79 14.93 18.02
C VAL A 5 8.52 15.27 17.25
N THR A 6 8.50 14.95 15.97
CA THR A 6 7.38 15.22 15.05
C THR A 6 6.65 13.97 14.62
N GLY A 7 7.18 12.77 14.86
CA GLY A 7 6.50 11.53 14.48
C GLY A 7 7.26 10.31 14.96
N MET A 8 6.58 9.17 15.07
CA MET A 8 7.19 7.91 15.48
C MET A 8 6.59 6.74 14.70
N ALA A 9 7.46 5.84 14.23
CA ALA A 9 7.06 4.63 13.53
C ALA A 9 7.85 3.41 14.02
N ASN A 10 7.39 2.20 13.73
CA ASN A 10 8.08 0.96 14.10
C ASN A 10 8.41 0.15 12.84
N ASP A 11 9.68 -0.23 12.66
CA ASP A 11 10.12 -1.02 11.50
C ASP A 11 10.07 -2.55 11.72
N GLY A 12 9.49 -2.97 12.83
CA GLY A 12 9.46 -4.35 13.32
C GLY A 12 10.61 -4.68 14.28
N THR A 13 11.69 -3.90 14.29
CA THR A 13 12.88 -4.11 15.14
C THR A 13 13.23 -2.89 15.97
N TYR A 14 13.08 -1.70 15.40
CA TYR A 14 13.46 -0.42 15.99
C TYR A 14 12.26 0.53 16.01
N LEU A 15 12.25 1.38 17.04
CA LEU A 15 11.45 2.60 17.04
C LEU A 15 12.20 3.64 16.20
N LEU A 16 11.52 4.15 15.18
CA LEU A 16 11.95 5.25 14.35
C LEU A 16 11.36 6.53 14.94
N VAL A 17 12.23 7.49 15.26
CA VAL A 17 11.81 8.79 15.81
C VAL A 17 12.18 9.86 14.81
N HIS A 18 11.17 10.54 14.29
CA HIS A 18 11.36 11.68 13.41
C HIS A 18 11.42 12.96 14.24
N GLY A 19 12.45 13.76 14.00
CA GLY A 19 12.62 15.07 14.63
C GLY A 19 13.63 15.90 13.86
N ASN A 20 14.30 16.80 14.58
CA ASN A 20 15.37 17.62 14.03
C ASN A 20 16.72 17.25 14.65
N ASP A 21 17.77 17.39 13.86
CA ASP A 21 19.13 17.31 14.34
C ASP A 21 19.55 18.59 15.08
N TYR A 22 20.85 18.74 15.35
CA TYR A 22 21.38 19.92 16.02
C TYR A 22 21.23 21.21 15.20
N TYR A 23 21.27 21.12 13.87
CA TYR A 23 21.18 22.24 12.95
C TYR A 23 19.74 22.62 12.60
N GLY A 24 18.78 21.77 12.98
CA GLY A 24 17.37 21.95 12.69
C GLY A 24 16.89 21.16 11.47
N ASP A 25 17.76 20.33 10.90
CA ASP A 25 17.46 19.54 9.71
C ASP A 25 16.63 18.30 10.07
N PRO A 26 15.63 17.92 9.25
CA PRO A 26 14.83 16.73 9.47
C PRO A 26 15.69 15.49 9.48
N VAL A 27 15.54 14.69 10.54
CA VAL A 27 16.23 13.40 10.67
C VAL A 27 15.34 12.35 11.28
N ILE A 28 15.64 11.10 10.97
CA ILE A 28 15.07 9.94 11.63
C ILE A 28 16.17 9.21 12.38
N GLN A 29 15.92 8.96 13.66
CA GLN A 29 16.82 8.25 14.56
C GLN A 29 16.24 6.89 14.92
N LYS A 30 17.11 5.89 15.05
CA LYS A 30 16.74 4.53 15.45
C LYS A 30 16.98 4.29 16.93
N PHE A 31 15.96 3.79 17.61
CA PHE A 31 16.00 3.36 19.00
C PHE A 31 15.69 1.87 19.08
N SER A 32 16.59 1.14 19.74
CA SER A 32 16.34 -0.24 20.17
C SER A 32 15.51 -0.25 21.45
N SER A 33 15.09 -1.44 21.88
CA SER A 33 14.49 -1.64 23.22
C SER A 33 15.40 -1.22 24.37
N THR A 34 16.72 -1.08 24.13
CA THR A 34 17.71 -0.63 25.13
C THR A 34 18.11 0.84 24.99
N GLY A 35 17.49 1.57 24.06
CA GLY A 35 17.76 3.00 23.82
C GLY A 35 18.38 3.27 22.45
N SER A 36 18.93 4.49 22.31
CA SER A 36 19.47 4.98 21.04
C SER A 36 20.55 4.07 20.48
N THR A 37 20.50 3.83 19.17
CA THR A 37 21.53 3.08 18.44
C THR A 37 22.75 3.95 18.07
N GLY A 38 22.73 5.25 18.40
CA GLY A 38 23.86 6.16 18.24
C GLY A 38 24.16 6.61 16.81
N SER A 39 23.38 6.19 15.82
CA SER A 39 23.51 6.63 14.42
C SER A 39 22.22 7.26 13.89
N LEU A 40 22.38 8.28 13.04
CA LEU A 40 21.29 8.79 12.21
C LEU A 40 20.88 7.66 11.27
N TYR A 41 19.59 7.40 11.18
CA TYR A 41 19.07 6.38 10.29
C TYR A 41 18.79 6.95 8.91
N MET A 42 18.14 8.12 8.85
CA MET A 42 17.87 8.84 7.61
C MET A 42 17.96 10.34 7.85
N ASP A 43 18.48 11.04 6.86
CA ASP A 43 18.59 12.49 6.75
C ASP A 43 18.29 12.93 5.31
N ASP A 44 18.40 14.23 5.03
CA ASP A 44 18.25 14.83 3.70
C ASP A 44 16.97 14.40 2.95
N PHE A 45 15.82 14.85 3.44
CA PHE A 45 14.51 14.54 2.87
C PHE A 45 14.12 15.58 1.80
N PRO A 46 14.24 15.30 0.49
CA PRO A 46 14.04 16.32 -0.52
C PRO A 46 12.59 16.78 -0.56
N GLY A 47 12.42 18.10 -0.57
CA GLY A 47 11.12 18.72 -0.69
C GLY A 47 10.30 18.77 0.59
N ILE A 48 10.68 18.09 1.69
CA ILE A 48 9.88 17.87 2.93
C ILE A 48 9.29 19.12 3.60
N GLY A 49 9.86 20.29 3.35
CA GLY A 49 9.42 21.54 3.96
C GLY A 49 9.73 21.63 5.46
N SER A 50 9.21 22.69 6.10
CA SER A 50 9.56 23.02 7.49
C SER A 50 8.65 22.39 8.54
N THR A 51 7.41 22.05 8.18
CA THR A 51 6.39 21.61 9.13
C THR A 51 5.98 20.17 8.82
N ARG A 52 6.16 19.28 9.79
CA ARG A 52 5.86 17.85 9.71
C ARG A 52 5.04 17.46 10.92
N TYR A 53 4.04 16.62 10.71
CA TYR A 53 3.01 16.33 11.71
C TYR A 53 3.11 14.92 12.29
N ASP A 54 3.40 13.92 11.45
CA ASP A 54 3.51 12.54 11.88
C ASP A 54 4.29 11.69 10.86
N THR A 55 4.57 10.44 11.21
CA THR A 55 5.37 9.52 10.42
C THR A 55 4.89 8.08 10.55
N ALA A 56 4.79 7.37 9.43
CA ALA A 56 4.47 5.95 9.38
C ALA A 56 5.53 5.15 8.61
N TRP A 57 5.63 3.85 8.91
CA TRP A 57 6.58 2.93 8.28
C TRP A 57 5.84 1.85 7.50
N MET A 58 6.33 1.54 6.30
CA MET A 58 5.91 0.38 5.52
C MET A 58 7.06 -0.21 4.72
N SER A 59 7.30 -1.51 4.88
CA SER A 59 8.07 -2.37 3.96
C SER A 59 9.31 -1.73 3.31
N GLY A 60 10.15 -1.04 4.09
CA GLY A 60 11.39 -0.42 3.58
C GLY A 60 11.27 1.05 3.18
N GLY A 61 10.20 1.74 3.58
CA GLY A 61 10.02 3.16 3.35
C GLY A 61 9.26 3.86 4.48
N ILE A 62 9.33 5.19 4.45
CA ILE A 62 8.76 6.08 5.45
C ILE A 62 7.81 7.05 4.78
N TRP A 63 6.64 7.22 5.37
CA TRP A 63 5.63 8.18 4.96
C TRP A 63 5.52 9.29 6.00
N ILE A 64 5.49 10.54 5.53
CA ILE A 64 5.55 11.73 6.40
C ILE A 64 4.40 12.66 6.04
N ALA A 65 3.61 13.02 7.04
CA ALA A 65 2.57 14.03 6.94
C ALA A 65 3.17 15.41 7.17
N ARG A 66 2.75 16.40 6.37
CA ARG A 66 3.34 17.75 6.35
C ARG A 66 2.32 18.83 6.04
N ASP A 67 2.72 20.07 6.31
CA ASP A 67 1.91 21.27 6.05
C ASP A 67 2.10 21.76 4.61
N ASP A 68 1.55 20.98 3.66
CA ASP A 68 1.62 21.31 2.25
C ASP A 68 0.35 20.82 1.55
N PRO A 69 -0.55 21.73 1.11
CA PRO A 69 -1.83 21.33 0.54
C PRO A 69 -1.71 20.69 -0.84
N ASP A 70 -0.59 20.86 -1.55
CA ASP A 70 -0.38 20.23 -2.87
C ASP A 70 0.15 18.79 -2.72
N SER A 71 0.88 18.52 -1.64
CA SER A 71 1.47 17.20 -1.34
C SER A 71 1.52 16.91 0.17
N PRO A 72 0.36 16.72 0.83
CA PRO A 72 0.30 16.66 2.29
C PRO A 72 0.97 15.42 2.89
N ILE A 73 1.28 14.42 2.06
CA ILE A 73 2.00 13.22 2.48
C ILE A 73 3.10 12.90 1.46
N LEU A 74 4.33 12.72 1.94
CA LEU A 74 5.46 12.27 1.13
C LEU A 74 5.94 10.89 1.56
N GLY A 75 6.39 10.08 0.59
CA GLY A 75 6.97 8.76 0.80
C GLY A 75 8.45 8.73 0.41
N TYR A 76 9.29 8.20 1.29
CA TYR A 76 10.73 8.06 1.10
C TYR A 76 11.16 6.60 1.22
N ASP A 77 12.16 6.17 0.45
CA ASP A 77 12.80 4.87 0.66
C ASP A 77 13.81 4.93 1.83
N THR A 78 14.39 3.78 2.20
CA THR A 78 15.41 3.72 3.27
C THR A 78 16.69 4.51 3.01
N THR A 79 16.91 5.02 1.80
CA THR A 79 18.09 5.82 1.45
C THR A 79 17.84 7.33 1.59
N GLY A 80 16.61 7.74 1.90
CA GLY A 80 16.21 9.15 2.00
C GLY A 80 15.68 9.73 0.69
N LEU A 81 15.62 8.93 -0.39
CA LEU A 81 15.11 9.41 -1.67
C LEU A 81 13.59 9.49 -1.67
N LEU A 82 13.05 10.57 -2.22
CA LEU A 82 11.62 10.73 -2.44
C LEU A 82 11.16 9.75 -3.52
N VAL A 83 10.24 8.86 -3.16
CA VAL A 83 9.73 7.79 -4.03
C VAL A 83 8.24 7.87 -4.33
N GLY A 84 7.50 8.75 -3.63
CA GLY A 84 6.09 8.96 -3.87
C GLY A 84 5.51 10.09 -3.04
N TYR A 85 4.26 10.44 -3.32
CA TYR A 85 3.48 11.39 -2.55
C TYR A 85 1.97 11.11 -2.71
N VAL A 86 1.18 11.61 -1.77
CA VAL A 86 -0.28 11.71 -1.91
C VAL A 86 -0.61 13.12 -2.36
N ASP A 87 -1.31 13.23 -3.48
CA ASP A 87 -1.72 14.51 -4.06
C ASP A 87 -2.80 15.21 -3.21
N GLY A 88 -2.69 16.52 -3.10
CA GLY A 88 -3.63 17.39 -2.41
C GLY A 88 -5.10 17.26 -2.83
N SER A 89 -5.33 16.87 -4.09
CA SER A 89 -6.68 16.60 -4.60
C SER A 89 -7.30 15.31 -4.07
N THR A 90 -6.47 14.38 -3.57
CA THR A 90 -6.92 13.13 -2.94
C THR A 90 -7.18 13.33 -1.45
N VAL A 91 -6.24 13.99 -0.78
CA VAL A 91 -6.31 14.33 0.65
C VAL A 91 -5.84 15.77 0.77
N SER A 92 -6.65 16.68 1.32
CA SER A 92 -6.30 18.11 1.38
C SER A 92 -5.31 18.47 2.49
N ALA A 93 -5.28 17.68 3.57
CA ALA A 93 -4.35 17.80 4.68
C ALA A 93 -4.20 16.45 5.40
N ALA A 94 -3.05 16.23 6.02
CA ALA A 94 -2.80 15.05 6.84
C ALA A 94 -2.04 15.43 8.10
N MET A 95 -2.45 14.92 9.26
CA MET A 95 -1.77 15.19 10.54
C MET A 95 -1.39 13.95 11.33
N GLY A 96 -2.07 12.83 11.15
CA GLY A 96 -1.72 11.55 11.77
C GLY A 96 -1.62 10.48 10.71
N LEU A 97 -0.64 9.59 10.83
CA LEU A 97 -0.40 8.50 9.88
C LEU A 97 -0.26 7.16 10.60
N THR A 98 -0.85 6.12 10.02
CA THR A 98 -0.53 4.74 10.39
C THR A 98 -0.67 3.83 9.18
N MET A 99 -0.01 2.69 9.22
CA MET A 99 -0.12 1.65 8.20
C MET A 99 -0.85 0.45 8.77
N ASP A 100 -1.67 -0.22 7.97
CA ASP A 100 -2.23 -1.52 8.32
C ASP A 100 -1.38 -2.68 7.78
N GLY A 101 -1.78 -3.90 8.13
CA GLY A 101 -1.11 -5.12 7.67
C GLY A 101 -1.41 -5.51 6.23
N GLU A 102 -2.37 -4.85 5.58
CA GLU A 102 -2.76 -5.10 4.18
C GLU A 102 -2.03 -4.20 3.19
N GLY A 103 -1.37 -3.14 3.68
CA GLY A 103 -0.62 -2.25 2.82
C GLY A 103 -1.23 -0.86 2.64
N TYR A 104 -2.31 -0.54 3.35
CA TYR A 104 -2.93 0.77 3.24
C TYR A 104 -2.34 1.76 4.23
N LEU A 105 -2.15 2.98 3.73
CA LEU A 105 -1.87 4.15 4.54
C LEU A 105 -3.17 4.76 5.04
N TRP A 106 -3.27 4.90 6.35
CA TRP A 106 -4.36 5.57 7.01
C TRP A 106 -3.92 6.98 7.43
N ALA A 107 -4.65 7.99 6.97
CA ALA A 107 -4.34 9.39 7.25
C ALA A 107 -5.52 10.11 7.89
N SER A 108 -5.29 10.82 9.00
CA SER A 108 -6.29 11.73 9.56
C SER A 108 -6.19 13.12 8.94
N ASN A 109 -7.34 13.65 8.51
CA ASN A 109 -7.46 14.99 7.97
C ASN A 109 -8.30 15.86 8.93
N PRO A 110 -7.69 16.84 9.61
CA PRO A 110 -8.39 17.72 10.54
C PRO A 110 -9.24 18.79 9.83
N ASP A 111 -9.00 19.06 8.55
CA ASP A 111 -9.69 20.14 7.83
C ASP A 111 -11.11 19.73 7.40
N ASP A 112 -11.33 18.43 7.20
CA ASP A 112 -12.61 17.88 6.75
C ASP A 112 -13.19 16.79 7.67
N ASP A 113 -12.59 16.60 8.84
CA ASP A 113 -13.00 15.64 9.88
C ASP A 113 -13.07 14.17 9.40
N ARG A 114 -12.14 13.75 8.54
CA ARG A 114 -12.12 12.38 7.99
C ARG A 114 -10.83 11.62 8.29
N ILE A 115 -10.96 10.30 8.20
CA ILE A 115 -9.82 9.37 8.13
C ILE A 115 -9.87 8.73 6.74
N TYR A 116 -8.79 8.86 6.00
CA TYR A 116 -8.61 8.31 4.66
C TYR A 116 -7.88 6.98 4.73
N GLN A 117 -8.37 5.98 4.02
CA GLN A 117 -7.64 4.77 3.68
C GLN A 117 -7.08 4.95 2.27
N ILE A 118 -5.77 4.89 2.13
CA ILE A 118 -5.05 5.26 0.91
C ILE A 118 -4.22 4.06 0.47
N GLU A 119 -4.43 3.64 -0.77
CA GLU A 119 -3.58 2.64 -1.40
C GLU A 119 -2.28 3.30 -1.88
N VAL A 120 -1.16 2.91 -1.27
CA VAL A 120 0.18 3.42 -1.62
C VAL A 120 1.09 2.33 -2.18
N LEU A 121 0.57 1.12 -2.37
CA LEU A 121 1.31 -0.10 -2.73
C LEU A 121 1.66 -0.23 -4.22
N THR A 122 1.44 0.81 -5.01
CA THR A 122 1.71 0.79 -6.45
C THR A 122 3.19 1.05 -6.71
N GLY A 123 4.00 0.01 -6.46
CA GLY A 123 5.35 -0.23 -6.97
C GLY A 123 6.18 1.00 -7.31
N ILE A 124 7.08 1.35 -6.40
CA ILE A 124 8.14 2.35 -6.57
C ILE A 124 8.99 2.01 -7.81
N GLY A 125 8.78 2.77 -8.88
CA GLY A 125 9.48 2.76 -10.15
C GLY A 125 8.86 3.84 -11.03
N GLU A 126 9.67 4.58 -11.78
CA GLU A 126 9.28 5.75 -12.60
C GLU A 126 7.84 5.68 -13.10
N LEU A 127 7.05 6.72 -12.79
CA LEU A 127 5.67 6.93 -13.24
C LEU A 127 5.44 6.37 -14.65
N PRO A 128 4.78 5.22 -14.83
CA PRO A 128 4.05 5.00 -16.06
C PRO A 128 2.71 5.71 -15.91
N GLU A 129 2.24 6.27 -17.02
CA GLU A 129 0.87 6.76 -17.21
C GLU A 129 -0.13 5.92 -16.42
N VAL A 130 -1.10 6.58 -15.77
CA VAL A 130 -2.24 5.99 -15.07
C VAL A 130 -2.76 4.80 -15.87
N ARG A 131 -2.28 3.61 -15.54
CA ARG A 131 -2.86 2.36 -16.00
C ARG A 131 -3.89 2.07 -14.94
N ASP A 132 -5.15 2.01 -15.37
CA ASP A 132 -6.23 1.47 -14.54
C ASP A 132 -5.68 0.24 -13.80
N HIS A 133 -5.61 0.34 -12.47
CA HIS A 133 -4.98 -0.68 -11.64
C HIS A 133 -5.75 -1.99 -11.80
N ARG A 134 -5.16 -2.88 -12.61
CA ARG A 134 -5.70 -4.18 -12.99
C ARG A 134 -5.27 -5.21 -11.96
N GLU A 135 -5.88 -5.14 -10.79
CA GLU A 135 -5.66 -6.10 -9.72
C GLU A 135 -6.86 -7.01 -9.55
N ILE A 136 -6.58 -8.28 -9.29
CA ILE A 136 -7.56 -9.30 -8.95
C ILE A 136 -7.34 -9.70 -7.48
N THR A 137 -8.38 -9.56 -6.68
CA THR A 137 -8.43 -10.00 -5.28
C THR A 137 -9.37 -11.18 -5.14
N LEU A 138 -9.05 -12.06 -4.20
CA LEU A 138 -9.80 -13.27 -3.92
C LEU A 138 -10.26 -13.25 -2.46
N SER A 139 -11.49 -13.66 -2.20
CA SER A 139 -11.91 -13.93 -0.81
C SER A 139 -11.08 -15.08 -0.26
N LEU A 140 -10.35 -14.84 0.84
CA LEU A 140 -9.66 -15.88 1.60
C LEU A 140 -10.69 -16.78 2.29
N ASN A 141 -11.25 -17.75 1.57
CA ASN A 141 -12.13 -18.75 2.15
C ASN A 141 -11.63 -20.17 1.86
N PRO A 142 -10.69 -20.68 2.66
CA PRO A 142 -10.19 -22.03 2.49
C PRO A 142 -11.24 -23.10 2.81
N PHE A 143 -12.41 -22.79 3.41
CA PHE A 143 -13.36 -23.82 3.89
C PHE A 143 -14.74 -23.78 3.22
N SER A 144 -14.92 -22.94 2.21
CA SER A 144 -16.15 -22.96 1.41
C SER A 144 -15.78 -23.25 -0.03
N SER A 145 -16.55 -24.11 -0.69
CA SER A 145 -16.51 -24.35 -2.13
C SER A 145 -16.85 -23.12 -3.00
N SER A 146 -16.88 -21.92 -2.40
CA SER A 146 -17.17 -20.64 -3.02
C SER A 146 -16.00 -19.67 -2.83
N VAL A 147 -15.53 -19.08 -3.91
CA VAL A 147 -14.53 -18.00 -3.91
C VAL A 147 -15.13 -16.78 -4.59
N VAL A 148 -15.09 -15.63 -3.92
CA VAL A 148 -15.40 -14.34 -4.52
C VAL A 148 -14.14 -13.79 -5.17
N ILE A 149 -14.24 -13.48 -6.45
CA ILE A 149 -13.19 -12.92 -7.29
C ILE A 149 -13.59 -11.49 -7.60
N THR A 150 -12.79 -10.53 -7.18
CA THR A 150 -13.02 -9.10 -7.41
C THR A 150 -11.86 -8.56 -8.24
N ALA A 151 -12.11 -7.75 -9.26
CA ALA A 151 -11.06 -7.09 -10.01
C ALA A 151 -11.49 -5.73 -10.56
N GLY A 152 -10.59 -4.75 -10.49
CA GLY A 152 -10.78 -3.38 -10.99
C GLY A 152 -10.02 -3.14 -12.30
N GLY A 153 -10.36 -2.05 -13.00
CA GLY A 153 -9.59 -1.57 -14.15
C GLY A 153 -9.70 -2.40 -15.43
N PHE A 154 -10.78 -3.19 -15.59
CA PHE A 154 -11.07 -3.91 -16.83
C PHE A 154 -12.38 -3.45 -17.47
N ALA A 155 -12.40 -3.34 -18.80
CA ALA A 155 -13.59 -3.03 -19.59
C ALA A 155 -13.92 -4.20 -20.53
N ASP A 156 -15.19 -4.66 -20.52
CA ASP A 156 -15.64 -5.82 -21.31
C ASP A 156 -14.82 -7.10 -21.07
N ALA A 157 -14.54 -7.36 -19.79
CA ALA A 157 -13.59 -8.38 -19.37
C ALA A 157 -14.14 -9.81 -19.40
N THR A 158 -13.23 -10.77 -19.48
CA THR A 158 -13.49 -12.21 -19.34
C THR A 158 -12.73 -12.75 -18.13
N LEU A 159 -13.41 -13.53 -17.30
CA LEU A 159 -12.81 -14.34 -16.24
C LEU A 159 -12.62 -15.77 -16.75
N GLU A 160 -11.42 -16.29 -16.63
CA GLU A 160 -11.07 -17.69 -16.90
C GLU A 160 -10.44 -18.31 -15.65
N ILE A 161 -10.73 -19.59 -15.37
CA ILE A 161 -10.10 -20.33 -14.26
C ILE A 161 -9.43 -21.57 -14.83
N PHE A 162 -8.18 -21.79 -14.43
CA PHE A 162 -7.34 -22.89 -14.90
C PHE A 162 -6.89 -23.79 -13.75
N ASP A 163 -6.74 -25.08 -14.00
CA ASP A 163 -6.04 -26.00 -13.10
C ASP A 163 -4.50 -25.96 -13.30
N LEU A 164 -3.76 -26.68 -12.45
CA LEU A 164 -2.29 -26.78 -12.56
C LEU A 164 -1.79 -27.42 -13.88
N ALA A 165 -2.65 -28.13 -14.60
CA ALA A 165 -2.34 -28.67 -15.92
C ALA A 165 -2.59 -27.66 -17.04
N GLY A 166 -3.00 -26.42 -16.72
CA GLY A 166 -3.36 -25.38 -17.67
C GLY A 166 -4.70 -25.60 -18.36
N ARG A 167 -5.53 -26.54 -17.87
CA ARG A 167 -6.86 -26.77 -18.44
C ARG A 167 -7.83 -25.75 -17.88
N ARG A 168 -8.58 -25.10 -18.77
CA ARG A 168 -9.63 -24.16 -18.40
C ARG A 168 -10.85 -24.91 -17.84
N VAL A 169 -11.17 -24.65 -16.57
CA VAL A 169 -12.29 -25.25 -15.83
C VAL A 169 -13.49 -24.31 -15.70
N HIS A 170 -13.30 -23.01 -15.95
CA HIS A 170 -14.37 -22.02 -15.95
C HIS A 170 -14.07 -20.87 -16.92
N GLU A 171 -15.12 -20.28 -17.50
CA GLU A 171 -15.08 -19.07 -18.31
C GLU A 171 -16.40 -18.31 -18.15
N SER A 172 -16.34 -17.00 -17.93
CA SER A 172 -17.51 -16.12 -17.88
C SER A 172 -17.18 -14.67 -18.22
N VAL A 173 -18.21 -13.89 -18.58
CA VAL A 173 -18.10 -12.43 -18.67
C VAL A 173 -17.88 -11.88 -17.27
N PHE A 174 -16.97 -10.91 -17.13
CA PHE A 174 -16.57 -10.35 -15.86
C PHE A 174 -16.90 -8.87 -15.75
N THR A 175 -17.67 -8.50 -14.73
CA THR A 175 -18.17 -7.13 -14.51
C THR A 175 -17.68 -6.54 -13.18
N GLY A 176 -16.50 -6.98 -12.72
CA GLY A 176 -15.84 -6.46 -11.51
C GLY A 176 -15.91 -7.40 -10.29
N VAL A 177 -16.98 -8.17 -10.14
CA VAL A 177 -17.13 -9.16 -9.05
C VAL A 177 -17.76 -10.45 -9.59
N HIS A 178 -17.22 -11.60 -9.23
CA HIS A 178 -17.72 -12.91 -9.62
C HIS A 178 -17.60 -13.92 -8.47
N THR A 179 -18.66 -14.67 -8.20
CA THR A 179 -18.64 -15.77 -7.23
C THR A 179 -18.48 -17.11 -7.94
N TRP A 180 -17.33 -17.76 -7.76
CA TRP A 180 -17.06 -19.08 -8.31
C TRP A 180 -17.36 -20.17 -7.29
N ASN A 181 -18.41 -20.96 -7.52
CA ASN A 181 -18.84 -22.06 -6.65
C ASN A 181 -18.26 -23.45 -7.06
N ALA A 182 -17.36 -23.47 -8.04
CA ALA A 182 -16.63 -24.66 -8.51
C ALA A 182 -17.44 -25.99 -8.65
N PRO A 183 -18.66 -26.00 -9.20
CA PRO A 183 -19.47 -27.22 -9.24
C PRO A 183 -18.82 -28.30 -10.12
N GLY A 184 -18.61 -29.49 -9.56
CA GLY A 184 -18.04 -30.63 -10.29
C GLY A 184 -16.53 -30.54 -10.59
N VAL A 185 -15.86 -29.51 -10.08
CA VAL A 185 -14.40 -29.37 -10.15
C VAL A 185 -13.77 -30.21 -9.00
N PRO A 186 -12.55 -30.74 -9.09
CA PRO A 186 -11.87 -31.39 -7.96
C PRO A 186 -11.27 -30.42 -6.93
N ALA A 187 -10.94 -30.88 -5.73
CA ALA A 187 -10.05 -30.14 -4.83
C ALA A 187 -8.65 -29.98 -5.47
N GLY A 188 -7.98 -28.85 -5.22
CA GLY A 188 -6.69 -28.54 -5.81
C GLY A 188 -6.37 -27.05 -5.90
N THR A 189 -5.25 -26.73 -6.55
CA THR A 189 -4.81 -25.36 -6.83
C THR A 189 -5.28 -24.94 -8.21
N TYR A 190 -5.78 -23.71 -8.29
CA TYR A 190 -6.30 -23.09 -9.50
C TYR A 190 -5.75 -21.68 -9.66
N PHE A 191 -5.82 -21.16 -10.89
CA PHE A 191 -5.50 -19.77 -11.21
C PHE A 191 -6.72 -19.12 -11.82
N ALA A 192 -7.17 -18.02 -11.23
CA ALA A 192 -8.16 -17.12 -11.83
C ALA A 192 -7.42 -16.07 -12.66
N VAL A 193 -7.92 -15.80 -13.85
CA VAL A 193 -7.36 -14.83 -14.80
C VAL A 193 -8.49 -13.92 -15.28
N VAL A 194 -8.36 -12.62 -15.06
CA VAL A 194 -9.27 -11.61 -15.65
C VAL A 194 -8.52 -10.92 -16.78
N ARG A 195 -9.10 -10.86 -17.97
CA ARG A 195 -8.51 -10.21 -19.14
C ARG A 195 -9.52 -9.42 -19.95
N ASP A 196 -9.04 -8.37 -20.61
CA ASP A 196 -9.75 -7.66 -21.67
C ASP A 196 -8.79 -7.36 -22.84
N ARG A 197 -9.15 -6.41 -23.72
CA ARG A 197 -8.32 -5.99 -24.86
C ARG A 197 -7.06 -5.20 -24.50
N GLU A 198 -6.97 -4.69 -23.27
CA GLU A 198 -5.92 -3.78 -22.79
C GLU A 198 -4.96 -4.45 -21.81
N GLY A 199 -5.34 -5.58 -21.22
CA GLY A 199 -4.45 -6.29 -20.28
C GLY A 199 -5.05 -7.51 -19.62
N THR A 200 -4.29 -8.08 -18.69
CA THR A 200 -4.63 -9.31 -17.95
C THR A 200 -4.08 -9.23 -16.52
N SER A 201 -4.79 -9.83 -15.56
CA SER A 201 -4.34 -10.03 -14.19
C SER A 201 -4.72 -11.43 -13.70
N SER A 202 -3.96 -12.00 -12.76
CA SER A 202 -4.16 -13.36 -12.31
C SER A 202 -3.87 -13.54 -10.82
N ALA A 203 -4.65 -14.40 -10.15
CA ALA A 203 -4.40 -14.80 -8.76
C ALA A 203 -4.57 -16.30 -8.57
N GLY A 204 -3.75 -16.85 -7.68
CA GLY A 204 -3.80 -18.26 -7.27
C GLY A 204 -4.82 -18.48 -6.16
N LEU A 205 -5.59 -19.56 -6.26
CA LEU A 205 -6.56 -19.97 -5.25
C LEU A 205 -6.43 -21.47 -4.96
N THR A 206 -6.69 -21.85 -3.71
CA THR A 206 -6.66 -23.25 -3.28
C THR A 206 -8.04 -23.65 -2.81
N ARG A 207 -8.52 -24.79 -3.32
CA ARG A 207 -9.75 -25.43 -2.87
C ARG A 207 -9.41 -26.75 -2.19
N ILE A 208 -10.03 -27.03 -1.04
CA ILE A 208 -9.68 -28.19 -0.21
C ILE A 208 -10.80 -29.24 -0.06
N ASP A 209 -11.95 -29.08 -0.73
CA ASP A 209 -13.10 -29.99 -0.65
C ASP A 209 -13.90 -30.12 -1.97
#